data_AF-E9J0A5-F1
#
_entry.id   AF-E9J0A5-F1
#
_cell.length_a   1.000
_cell.length_b   1.000
_cell.length_c   1.000
_cell.angle_alpha   90.00
_cell.angle_beta   90.00
_cell.angle_gamma   90.00
#
_symmetry.space_group_name_H-M   'P 1'
#
loop_
_entity.id
_entity.type
_entity.pdbx_description
1 polymer ?
#
loop_
_entity_poly.entity_id
_entity_poly.type
_entity_poly.pdbx_seq_one_letter_code
_entity_poly.pdbx_strand_id
1 'polypeptide(L)'
;MPGIHALTGCDYTPTFYKKGKKKPYNLLQNSEKYQRAFADLINLTSENSMHVFTVLEEFVCRIYNEKQINEVSEVRLHIFSRTYKANDIFEIFKKKLKNLDASSFPPCKTELAQQLLRTLYITNIWRNAYLHSTNLHPTQYGWKKSMNNIK
;
A
#
# COMPACT_ATOMS: atom_id res chain seq x y z
N MET A 1 7.46 -8.80 11.12
CA MET A 1 8.54 -8.34 10.21
C MET A 1 8.31 -8.66 8.73
N PRO A 2 7.91 -9.87 8.32
CA PRO A 2 7.77 -10.21 6.89
C PRO A 2 6.77 -9.32 6.13
N GLY A 3 5.58 -9.07 6.70
CA GLY A 3 4.53 -8.26 6.08
C GLY A 3 4.92 -6.80 5.81
N ILE A 4 5.62 -6.14 6.73
CA ILE A 4 6.05 -4.76 6.51
C ILE A 4 7.15 -4.66 5.44
N HIS A 5 8.06 -5.63 5.39
CA HIS A 5 9.07 -5.69 4.34
C HIS A 5 8.42 -5.88 2.97
N ALA A 6 7.46 -6.82 2.86
CA ALA A 6 6.72 -7.02 1.63
C ALA A 6 5.86 -5.80 1.26
N LEU A 7 5.22 -5.11 2.21
CA LEU A 7 4.41 -3.93 1.89
C LEU A 7 5.26 -2.75 1.40
N THR A 8 6.39 -2.48 2.06
CA THR A 8 7.22 -1.30 1.79
C THR A 8 8.19 -1.49 0.62
N GLY A 9 8.19 -2.69 0.03
CA GLY A 9 8.95 -3.05 -1.17
C GLY A 9 9.98 -4.15 -0.92
N CYS A 10 9.91 -5.16 -1.79
CA CYS A 10 10.88 -6.23 -2.00
C CYS A 10 10.92 -6.58 -3.50
N ASP A 11 11.60 -7.65 -3.90
CA ASP A 11 11.71 -8.06 -5.30
C ASP A 11 10.35 -8.36 -5.97
N TYR A 12 9.30 -8.58 -5.17
CA TYR A 12 7.97 -8.98 -5.63
C TYR A 12 6.90 -7.89 -5.48
N THR A 13 7.21 -6.78 -4.81
CA THR A 13 6.24 -5.72 -4.50
C THR A 13 6.84 -4.33 -4.72
N PRO A 14 6.05 -3.37 -5.21
CA PRO A 14 6.57 -2.03 -5.46
C PRO A 14 6.96 -1.34 -4.15
N THR A 15 7.96 -0.47 -4.23
CA THR A 15 8.34 0.43 -3.13
C THR A 15 7.48 1.69 -3.14
N PHE A 16 7.18 2.25 -1.97
CA PHE A 16 6.63 3.60 -1.88
C PHE A 16 7.74 4.64 -2.18
N TYR A 17 7.53 5.46 -3.21
CA TYR A 17 8.55 6.39 -3.70
C TYR A 17 9.03 7.35 -2.62
N LYS A 18 10.37 7.43 -2.45
CA LYS A 18 11.04 8.23 -1.41
C LYS A 18 10.56 7.93 0.03
N LYS A 19 9.91 6.78 0.29
CA LYS A 19 9.56 6.34 1.64
C LYS A 19 10.45 5.16 2.03
N GLY A 20 11.50 5.44 2.81
CA GLY A 20 12.36 4.39 3.36
C GLY A 20 11.68 3.56 4.44
N LYS A 21 12.29 2.43 4.83
CA LYS A 21 11.72 1.44 5.77
C LYS A 21 11.70 1.90 7.24
N LYS A 22 12.58 2.82 7.63
CA LYS A 22 12.71 3.28 9.03
C LYS A 22 11.40 3.83 9.59
N LYS A 23 10.70 4.68 8.83
CA LYS A 23 9.45 5.30 9.29
C LYS A 23 8.30 4.28 9.41
N PRO A 24 7.97 3.48 8.37
CA PRO A 24 7.01 2.39 8.50
C PRO A 24 7.33 1.46 9.68
N TYR A 25 8.61 1.10 9.86
CA TYR A 25 9.04 0.24 10.96
C TYR A 25 8.73 0.87 12.32
N ASN A 26 9.08 2.14 12.52
CA ASN A 26 8.76 2.87 13.75
C ASN A 26 7.25 2.98 13.98
N LEU A 27 6.45 3.18 12.93
CA LEU A 27 4.98 3.20 13.03
C LEU A 27 4.43 1.85 13.51
N LEU A 28 4.95 0.75 12.95
CA LEU A 28 4.54 -0.60 13.32
C LEU A 28 4.96 -0.95 14.75
N GLN A 29 6.20 -0.65 15.14
CA GLN A 29 6.73 -0.97 16.46
C GLN A 29 5.93 -0.28 17.59
N ASN A 30 5.40 0.92 17.34
CA ASN A 30 4.72 1.73 18.34
C ASN A 30 3.18 1.62 18.32
N SER A 31 2.60 0.65 17.61
CA SER A 31 1.15 0.54 17.45
C SER A 31 0.69 -0.91 17.39
N GLU A 32 0.06 -1.40 18.47
CA GLU A 32 -0.58 -2.71 18.50
C GLU A 32 -1.64 -2.87 17.40
N LYS A 33 -2.36 -1.79 17.08
CA LYS A 33 -3.34 -1.76 15.99
C LYS A 33 -2.72 -2.17 14.66
N TYR A 34 -1.55 -1.60 14.32
CA TYR A 34 -0.87 -1.96 13.07
C TYR A 34 -0.25 -3.35 13.15
N GLN A 35 0.29 -3.75 14.30
CA GLN A 35 0.82 -5.11 14.51
C GLN A 35 -0.26 -6.17 14.29
N ARG A 36 -1.45 -5.99 14.87
CA ARG A 36 -2.61 -6.87 14.70
C ARG A 36 -3.04 -6.90 13.24
N ALA A 37 -3.20 -5.75 12.59
CA ALA A 37 -3.60 -5.72 11.17
C ALA A 37 -2.62 -6.47 10.25
N PHE A 38 -1.30 -6.38 10.48
CA PHE A 38 -0.33 -7.18 9.72
C PHE A 38 -0.37 -8.68 10.05
N ALA A 39 -0.71 -9.06 11.28
CA ALA A 39 -0.92 -10.46 11.65
C ALA A 39 -2.19 -11.03 11.00
N ASP A 40 -3.28 -10.26 11.07
CA ASP A 40 -4.59 -10.62 10.52
C ASP A 40 -4.58 -10.65 8.98
N LEU A 41 -3.75 -9.82 8.34
CA LEU A 41 -3.54 -9.85 6.89
C LEU A 41 -3.18 -11.26 6.41
N ILE A 42 -2.38 -12.02 7.18
CA ILE A 42 -1.93 -13.36 6.81
C ILE A 42 -3.06 -14.39 6.96
N ASN A 43 -3.99 -14.14 7.88
CA ASN A 43 -5.15 -14.99 8.16
C ASN A 43 -6.43 -14.31 7.64
N LEU A 44 -6.35 -13.68 6.47
CA LEU A 44 -7.45 -12.91 5.90
C LEU A 44 -8.66 -13.81 5.63
N THR A 45 -9.83 -13.39 6.09
CA THR A 45 -11.13 -14.02 5.85
C THR A 45 -12.07 -13.00 5.22
N SER A 46 -13.20 -13.45 4.68
CA SER A 46 -14.25 -12.53 4.19
C SER A 46 -14.69 -11.56 5.29
N GLU A 47 -14.82 -12.03 6.52
CA GLU A 47 -15.32 -11.28 7.68
C GLU A 47 -14.37 -10.16 8.12
N ASN A 48 -13.05 -10.40 8.15
CA ASN A 48 -12.08 -9.40 8.62
C ASN A 48 -11.43 -8.56 7.49
N SER A 49 -11.61 -8.96 6.23
CA SER A 49 -10.89 -8.38 5.08
C SER A 49 -10.99 -6.85 5.00
N MET A 50 -12.21 -6.32 5.08
CA MET A 50 -12.48 -4.89 5.01
C MET A 50 -11.78 -4.13 6.14
N HIS A 51 -11.87 -4.63 7.38
CA HIS A 51 -11.25 -4.01 8.54
C HIS A 51 -9.71 -3.97 8.41
N VAL A 52 -9.09 -5.10 8.05
CA VAL A 52 -7.65 -5.19 7.86
C VAL A 52 -7.17 -4.21 6.80
N PHE A 53 -7.88 -4.14 5.66
CA PHE A 53 -7.53 -3.23 4.57
C PHE A 53 -7.66 -1.76 5.00
N THR A 54 -8.72 -1.39 5.72
CA THR A 54 -8.88 -0.03 6.26
C THR A 54 -7.74 0.35 7.20
N VAL A 55 -7.34 -0.55 8.11
CA VAL A 55 -6.25 -0.26 9.06
C VAL A 55 -4.90 -0.13 8.34
N LEU A 56 -4.65 -0.95 7.31
CA LEU A 56 -3.42 -0.87 6.53
C LEU A 56 -3.41 0.31 5.56
N GLU A 57 -4.58 0.76 5.08
CA GLU A 57 -4.73 2.02 4.33
C GLU A 57 -4.38 3.22 5.20
N GLU A 58 -4.88 3.26 6.43
CA GLU A 58 -4.50 4.27 7.40
C GLU A 58 -2.99 4.25 7.67
N PHE A 59 -2.40 3.05 7.85
CA PHE A 59 -0.96 2.91 8.03
C PHE A 59 -0.18 3.55 6.88
N VAL A 60 -0.61 3.35 5.62
CA VAL A 60 -0.02 4.03 4.45
C VAL A 60 -0.21 5.54 4.54
N CYS A 61 -1.38 6.05 4.92
CA CYS A 61 -1.59 7.49 5.13
C CYS A 61 -0.56 8.08 6.12
N ARG A 62 -0.28 7.36 7.22
CA ARG A 62 0.76 7.76 8.19
C ARG A 62 2.17 7.74 7.60
N ILE A 63 2.51 6.80 6.71
CA ILE A 63 3.79 6.81 5.96
C ILE A 63 3.95 8.12 5.16
N TYR A 64 2.85 8.67 4.65
CA TYR A 64 2.84 9.94 3.91
C TYR A 64 2.73 11.20 4.79
N ASN A 65 2.86 11.06 6.12
CA ASN A 65 2.78 12.12 7.13
C ASN A 65 1.38 12.69 7.38
N GLU A 66 0.33 12.05 6.88
CA GLU A 66 -1.04 12.52 7.12
C GLU A 66 -1.60 11.81 8.37
N LYS A 67 -1.77 12.57 9.46
CA LYS A 67 -2.17 12.04 10.78
C LYS A 67 -3.68 11.99 10.99
N GLN A 68 -4.45 12.81 10.28
CA GLN A 68 -5.90 12.98 10.45
C GLN A 68 -6.72 12.37 9.32
N ILE A 69 -6.07 12.00 8.21
CA ILE A 69 -6.70 11.42 7.03
C ILE A 69 -6.37 9.92 7.01
N ASN A 70 -7.38 9.08 6.80
CA ASN A 70 -7.23 7.62 6.86
C ASN A 70 -7.40 6.95 5.50
N GLU A 71 -7.83 7.69 4.48
CA GLU A 71 -8.03 7.17 3.12
C GLU A 71 -6.96 7.71 2.17
N VAL A 72 -6.33 6.83 1.40
CA VAL A 72 -5.24 7.25 0.50
C VAL A 72 -5.74 8.20 -0.58
N SER A 73 -6.98 8.03 -1.04
CA SER A 73 -7.60 8.93 -2.04
C SER A 73 -7.68 10.37 -1.53
N GLU A 74 -8.08 10.56 -0.26
CA GLU A 74 -8.12 11.88 0.38
C GLU A 74 -6.71 12.43 0.60
N VAL A 75 -5.74 11.59 0.98
CA VAL A 75 -4.33 12.01 1.08
C VAL A 75 -3.79 12.48 -0.27
N ARG A 76 -4.13 11.81 -1.38
CA ARG A 76 -3.71 12.25 -2.72
C ARG A 76 -4.25 13.65 -3.02
N LEU A 77 -5.55 13.88 -2.78
CA LEU A 77 -6.18 15.18 -2.97
C LEU A 77 -5.54 16.23 -2.07
N HIS A 78 -5.32 15.93 -0.79
CA HIS A 78 -4.70 16.84 0.17
C HIS A 78 -3.27 17.23 -0.21
N ILE A 79 -2.42 16.25 -0.55
CA ILE A 79 -1.04 16.51 -1.02
C ILE A 79 -1.09 17.35 -2.30
N PHE A 80 -2.02 17.06 -3.21
CA PHE A 80 -2.15 17.79 -4.46
C PHE A 80 -2.53 19.25 -4.21
N SER A 81 -3.60 19.51 -3.44
CA SER A 81 -4.05 20.86 -3.09
C SER A 81 -2.96 21.66 -2.39
N ARG A 82 -2.26 21.05 -1.42
CA ARG A 82 -1.14 21.66 -0.70
C ARG A 82 0.05 22.00 -1.62
N THR A 83 0.43 21.06 -2.48
CA THR A 83 1.63 21.20 -3.33
C THR A 83 1.43 22.24 -4.42
N TYR A 84 0.21 22.35 -4.98
CA TYR A 84 -0.09 23.23 -6.11
C TYR A 84 -0.85 24.50 -5.73
N LYS A 85 -0.99 24.79 -4.42
CA LYS A 85 -1.66 25.99 -3.90
C LYS A 85 -3.03 26.22 -4.54
N ALA A 86 -3.82 25.15 -4.55
CA ALA A 86 -5.20 25.19 -4.99
C ALA A 86 -6.06 25.78 -3.86
N ASN A 87 -6.61 26.97 -4.07
CA ASN A 87 -7.56 27.57 -3.13
C ASN A 87 -9.00 27.10 -3.38
N ASP A 88 -9.28 26.65 -4.62
CA ASP A 88 -10.56 26.11 -5.08
C ASP A 88 -10.28 25.05 -6.17
N ILE A 89 -11.07 23.97 -6.20
CA ILE A 89 -11.00 22.87 -7.18
C ILE A 89 -11.07 23.41 -8.62
N PHE A 90 -11.84 24.48 -8.85
CA PHE A 90 -11.99 25.10 -10.16
C PHE A 90 -10.79 25.96 -10.60
N GLU A 91 -9.97 26.45 -9.67
CA GLU A 91 -8.74 27.19 -10.00
C GLU A 91 -7.59 26.29 -10.46
N ILE A 92 -7.64 25.01 -10.08
CA ILE A 92 -6.58 24.02 -10.32
C ILE A 92 -6.33 23.83 -11.82
N PHE A 93 -7.40 23.71 -12.59
CA PHE A 93 -7.32 23.49 -14.04
C PHE A 93 -6.90 24.73 -14.82
N LYS A 94 -6.81 25.91 -14.17
CA LYS A 94 -6.42 27.17 -14.79
C LYS A 94 -4.93 27.48 -14.64
N LYS A 95 -4.24 26.87 -13.67
CA LYS A 95 -2.80 27.08 -13.43
C LYS A 95 -1.98 26.05 -14.20
N LYS A 96 -0.99 26.52 -14.97
CA LYS A 96 -0.01 25.64 -15.63
C LYS A 96 0.89 25.02 -14.56
N LEU A 97 0.59 23.78 -14.17
CA LEU A 97 1.35 23.05 -13.16
C LEU A 97 2.76 22.73 -13.70
N LYS A 98 3.77 23.42 -13.19
CA LYS A 98 5.18 23.08 -13.44
C LYS A 98 5.63 22.08 -12.38
N ASN A 99 6.41 21.07 -12.78
CA ASN A 99 7.04 20.08 -11.89
C ASN A 99 6.06 19.21 -11.08
N LEU A 100 5.04 18.66 -11.75
CA LEU A 100 4.17 17.64 -11.15
C LEU A 100 4.94 16.32 -11.00
N ASP A 101 5.40 16.01 -9.78
CA ASP A 101 5.95 14.69 -9.46
C ASP A 101 4.86 13.81 -8.85
N ALA A 102 4.10 13.14 -9.72
CA ALA A 102 3.00 12.29 -9.29
C ALA A 102 3.46 11.06 -8.47
N SER A 103 4.74 10.70 -8.54
CA SER A 103 5.30 9.61 -7.73
C SER A 103 5.36 9.95 -6.24
N SER A 104 5.28 11.24 -5.87
CA SER A 104 5.25 11.70 -4.48
C SER A 104 3.93 11.43 -3.75
N PHE A 105 2.86 11.09 -4.48
CA PHE A 105 1.56 10.72 -3.94
C PHE A 105 1.54 9.27 -3.44
N PRO A 106 0.70 8.93 -2.45
CA PRO A 106 0.44 7.52 -2.15
C PRO A 106 -0.21 6.81 -3.34
N PRO A 107 -0.14 5.47 -3.39
CA PRO A 107 -0.90 4.68 -4.36
C PRO A 107 -2.38 5.04 -4.29
N CYS A 108 -3.11 4.87 -5.40
CA CYS A 108 -4.56 4.92 -5.34
C CYS A 108 -5.12 3.69 -4.58
N LYS A 109 -6.40 3.76 -4.19
CA LYS A 109 -7.07 2.69 -3.43
C LYS A 109 -6.95 1.32 -4.10
N THR A 110 -7.14 1.27 -5.43
CA THR A 110 -7.02 0.03 -6.21
C THR A 110 -5.59 -0.51 -6.25
N GLU A 111 -4.60 0.35 -6.47
CA GLU A 111 -3.18 -0.06 -6.47
C GLU A 111 -2.75 -0.57 -5.09
N LEU A 112 -3.17 0.13 -4.03
CA LEU A 112 -2.90 -0.28 -2.66
C LEU A 112 -3.52 -1.65 -2.36
N ALA A 113 -4.78 -1.87 -2.74
CA ALA A 113 -5.43 -3.16 -2.55
C ALA A 113 -4.65 -4.29 -3.23
N GLN A 114 -4.19 -4.07 -4.48
CA GLN A 114 -3.35 -5.04 -5.19
C GLN A 114 -2.00 -5.25 -4.49
N GLN A 115 -1.37 -4.19 -3.98
CA GLN A 115 -0.12 -4.29 -3.24
C GLN A 115 -0.29 -5.04 -1.91
N LEU A 116 -1.41 -4.87 -1.21
CA LEU A 116 -1.75 -5.62 0.00
C LEU A 116 -1.98 -7.11 -0.30
N LEU A 117 -2.65 -7.43 -1.40
CA LEU A 117 -2.81 -8.82 -1.86
C LEU A 117 -1.45 -9.46 -2.18
N ARG A 118 -0.56 -8.75 -2.86
CA ARG A 118 0.81 -9.24 -3.12
C ARG A 118 1.61 -9.41 -1.83
N THR A 119 1.45 -8.46 -0.89
CA THR A 119 2.07 -8.51 0.44
C THR A 119 1.65 -9.76 1.19
N LEU A 120 0.35 -10.07 1.18
CA LEU A 120 -0.22 -11.29 1.77
C LEU A 120 0.41 -12.53 1.16
N TYR A 121 0.41 -12.65 -0.17
CA TYR A 121 0.96 -13.80 -0.88
C TYR A 121 2.42 -14.07 -0.54
N ILE A 122 3.27 -13.05 -0.63
CA ILE A 122 4.71 -13.18 -0.36
C ILE A 122 4.97 -13.48 1.11
N THR A 123 4.22 -12.84 2.00
CA THR A 123 4.33 -13.11 3.45
C THR A 123 3.90 -14.54 3.78
N ASN A 124 2.89 -15.08 3.10
CA ASN A 124 2.46 -16.46 3.26
C ASN A 124 3.56 -17.43 2.81
N ILE A 125 4.20 -17.19 1.66
CA ILE A 125 5.35 -18.00 1.20
C ILE A 125 6.46 -17.98 2.25
N TRP A 126 6.86 -16.80 2.71
CA TRP A 126 7.96 -16.67 3.68
C TRP A 126 7.64 -17.33 5.02
N ARG A 127 6.39 -17.21 5.51
CA ARG A 127 5.95 -17.86 6.74
C ARG A 127 5.95 -19.39 6.63
N ASN A 128 5.62 -19.90 5.44
CA ASN A 128 5.51 -21.33 5.14
C ASN A 128 6.72 -21.87 4.38
N ALA A 129 7.87 -21.20 4.44
CA ALA A 129 9.05 -21.60 3.66
C ALA A 129 9.50 -23.05 3.92
N TYR A 130 9.21 -23.57 5.12
CA TYR A 130 9.47 -24.96 5.53
C TYR A 130 8.57 -26.00 4.83
N LEU A 131 7.43 -25.61 4.26
CA LEU A 131 6.50 -26.48 3.54
C LEU A 131 6.82 -26.62 2.06
N HIS A 132 7.86 -25.93 1.55
CA HIS A 132 8.31 -25.92 0.15
C HIS A 132 7.28 -25.44 -0.90
N SER A 133 6.00 -25.24 -0.56
CA SER A 133 4.96 -24.71 -1.46
C SER A 133 3.87 -23.94 -0.72
N THR A 134 3.14 -23.08 -1.45
CA THR A 134 1.93 -22.40 -0.97
C THR A 134 0.72 -22.89 -1.75
N ASN A 135 -0.42 -23.03 -1.07
CA ASN A 135 -1.71 -23.34 -1.72
C ASN A 135 -2.38 -22.10 -2.35
N LEU A 136 -1.79 -20.91 -2.16
CA LEU A 136 -2.32 -19.67 -2.73
C LEU A 136 -1.99 -19.59 -4.21
N HIS A 137 -2.96 -19.17 -5.03
CA HIS A 137 -2.74 -18.98 -6.46
C HIS A 137 -2.42 -17.51 -6.79
N PRO A 138 -1.26 -17.17 -7.39
CA PRO A 138 -0.84 -15.77 -7.60
C PRO A 138 -1.87 -14.88 -8.28
N THR A 139 -2.68 -15.43 -9.19
CA THR A 139 -3.69 -14.65 -9.93
C THR A 139 -4.86 -14.17 -9.06
N GLN A 140 -5.03 -14.74 -7.87
CA GLN A 140 -5.98 -14.26 -6.86
C GLN A 140 -5.37 -13.19 -5.94
N TYR A 141 -4.03 -13.02 -5.97
CA TYR A 141 -3.29 -12.14 -5.07
C TYR A 141 -2.55 -11.02 -5.80
N GLY A 142 -3.14 -10.52 -6.88
CA GLY A 142 -2.70 -9.31 -7.57
C GLY A 142 -1.66 -9.51 -8.67
N TRP A 143 -1.39 -10.74 -9.08
CA TRP A 143 -0.72 -11.02 -10.35
C TRP A 143 -1.75 -11.33 -11.45
N LYS A 144 -1.35 -11.14 -12.70
CA LYS A 144 -2.12 -11.56 -13.87
C LYS A 144 -1.22 -12.41 -14.74
N LYS A 145 -1.79 -13.46 -15.34
CA LYS A 145 -1.06 -14.24 -16.34
C LYS A 145 -0.86 -13.35 -17.56
N SER A 146 0.38 -13.13 -17.97
CA SER A 146 0.65 -12.44 -19.23
C SER A 146 0.19 -13.34 -20.36
N MET A 147 -0.73 -12.87 -21.21
CA MET A 147 -1.01 -13.50 -22.50
C MET A 147 0.08 -13.10 -23.50
N ASN A 148 1.33 -13.46 -23.21
CA ASN A 148 2.38 -13.38 -24.22
C ASN A 148 2.52 -14.76 -24.84
N ASN A 149 1.88 -14.93 -26.00
CA ASN A 149 2.36 -15.88 -27.00
C ASN A 149 3.80 -15.47 -27.29
N ILE A 150 4.75 -16.29 -26.86
CA ILE A 150 6.14 -16.18 -27.25
C ILE A 150 6.14 -16.35 -28.77
N LYS A 151 6.40 -15.26 -29.49
CA LYS A 151 6.89 -15.32 -30.88
C LYS A 151 8.37 -15.63 -30.84
#